data_AF-A0A8J3J3J6-F1
#
_entry.id   AF-A0A8J3J3J6-F1
#
_cell.length_a   1.000
_cell.length_b   1.000
_cell.length_c   1.000
_cell.angle_alpha   90.00
_cell.angle_beta   90.00
_cell.angle_gamma   90.00
#
_symmetry.space_group_name_H-M   'P 1'
#
loop_
_entity.id
_entity.type
_entity.pdbx_description
1 polymer ?
#
loop_
_entity_poly.entity_id
_entity_poly.type
_entity_poly.pdbx_seq_one_letter_code
_entity_poly.pdbx_strand_id
1 'polypeptide(L)'
;MSTFYLVQHAEKQRRGGDPGLTVTGRAQALWTGSCLRGRGVTEVWSSPQRRARETAEIIAAVLGLPVQTDPRLRERIIWDGAQPLDEFRADWNRSTADRDFRPPLGDSSRDAGERFAAFLDEHADGRGTTIVVSHGGVTVDALRTLFGDGSLAERPELLNRGVPPCALTTLSRTDSGLALGQLADDGHLHAAEAPIGAFTHQVGGYRPRWLYSAREVLDVHGSRLSDLIGRQLRHTWLLWDRDLDEWYSEGPVVFDFAGTRLTVCHRRSGECSLSWDDLDPSEPVDAGDESLRLCWRSDPVPPLAALVDRPLRLLDVVEDGDEDGRWVIDALEFGFGDPRLRLANESGHNALSGTGPPAGESRRRVRIA
;
A
#
# COMPACT_ATOMS: atom_id res chain seq x y z
N MET A 1 14.29 29.67 -8.83
CA MET A 1 14.44 28.37 -9.53
C MET A 1 13.14 27.64 -9.37
N SER A 2 12.61 27.11 -10.47
CA SER A 2 11.34 26.38 -10.49
C SER A 2 11.60 24.94 -10.09
N THR A 3 10.79 24.41 -9.18
CA THR A 3 10.91 23.04 -8.70
C THR A 3 9.59 22.32 -8.93
N PHE A 4 9.64 21.13 -9.50
CA PHE A 4 8.50 20.24 -9.61
C PHE A 4 8.61 19.11 -8.59
N TYR A 5 7.52 18.87 -7.85
CA TYR A 5 7.29 17.62 -7.14
C TYR A 5 6.30 16.79 -7.95
N LEU A 6 6.80 15.81 -8.69
CA LEU A 6 5.95 14.83 -9.37
C LEU A 6 5.53 13.80 -8.33
N VAL A 7 4.24 13.75 -8.05
CA VAL A 7 3.65 12.89 -7.02
C VAL A 7 2.87 11.78 -7.70
N GLN A 8 3.26 10.54 -7.42
CA GLN A 8 2.45 9.39 -7.77
C GLN A 8 1.13 9.44 -6.99
N HIS A 9 -0.02 9.22 -7.64
CA HIS A 9 -1.29 9.14 -6.93
C HIS A 9 -1.21 8.19 -5.73
N ALA A 10 -1.95 8.49 -4.68
CA ALA A 10 -1.99 7.64 -3.49
C ALA A 10 -2.66 6.28 -3.80
N GLU A 11 -2.66 5.38 -2.81
CA GLU A 11 -3.19 4.04 -2.99
C GLU A 11 -4.66 4.08 -3.44
N LYS A 12 -4.97 3.29 -4.48
CA LYS A 12 -6.27 3.28 -5.15
C LYS A 12 -6.97 1.94 -4.96
N GLN A 13 -8.29 1.95 -5.07
CA GLN A 13 -9.10 0.72 -5.11
C GLN A 13 -8.69 -0.16 -6.31
N ARG A 14 -8.63 -1.47 -6.10
CA ARG A 14 -8.20 -2.46 -7.12
C ARG A 14 -9.38 -2.93 -8.00
N ARG A 15 -9.96 -1.99 -8.74
CA ARG A 15 -10.96 -2.28 -9.79
C ARG A 15 -10.61 -1.61 -11.11
N GLY A 16 -11.18 -2.11 -12.20
CA GLY A 16 -11.06 -1.52 -13.54
C GLY A 16 -11.69 -0.12 -13.63
N GLY A 17 -11.33 0.63 -14.69
CA GLY A 17 -11.84 1.97 -14.96
C GLY A 17 -11.10 3.07 -14.19
N ASP A 18 -11.87 3.98 -13.57
CA ASP A 18 -11.33 5.15 -12.85
C ASP A 18 -11.62 5.08 -11.33
N PRO A 19 -10.96 4.17 -10.59
CA PRO A 19 -11.16 4.03 -9.15
C PRO A 19 -10.69 5.27 -8.37
N GLY A 20 -11.32 5.49 -7.21
CA GLY A 20 -10.85 6.46 -6.21
C GLY A 20 -9.78 5.88 -5.29
N LEU A 21 -9.40 6.66 -4.29
CA LEU A 21 -8.43 6.28 -3.26
C LEU A 21 -9.02 5.33 -2.23
N THR A 22 -8.17 4.49 -1.62
CA THR A 22 -8.45 3.80 -0.36
C THR A 22 -8.33 4.79 0.81
N VAL A 23 -8.76 4.42 2.02
CA VAL A 23 -8.51 5.22 3.23
C VAL A 23 -7.02 5.41 3.47
N THR A 24 -6.27 4.32 3.33
CA THR A 24 -4.81 4.33 3.34
C THR A 24 -4.25 5.34 2.34
N GLY A 25 -4.76 5.36 1.10
CA GLY A 25 -4.40 6.36 0.10
C GLY A 25 -4.74 7.80 0.51
N ARG A 26 -5.92 8.03 1.09
CA ARG A 26 -6.30 9.36 1.60
C ARG A 26 -5.33 9.84 2.69
N ALA A 27 -4.98 8.97 3.62
CA ALA A 27 -4.00 9.27 4.66
C ALA A 27 -2.60 9.52 4.09
N GLN A 28 -2.15 8.72 3.10
CA GLN A 28 -0.88 8.94 2.39
C GLN A 28 -0.85 10.34 1.76
N ALA A 29 -1.92 10.74 1.08
CA ALA A 29 -2.04 12.06 0.46
C ALA A 29 -2.00 13.18 1.52
N LEU A 30 -2.72 13.01 2.64
CA LEU A 30 -2.75 13.99 3.74
C LEU A 30 -1.36 14.20 4.35
N TRP A 31 -0.64 13.10 4.61
CA TRP A 31 0.71 13.16 5.15
C TRP A 31 1.70 13.75 4.15
N THR A 32 1.59 13.36 2.88
CA THR A 32 2.40 13.94 1.79
C THR A 32 2.21 15.45 1.70
N GLY A 33 0.97 15.93 1.76
CA GLY A 33 0.68 17.37 1.82
C GLY A 33 1.31 18.05 3.05
N SER A 34 1.32 17.37 4.20
CA SER A 34 1.94 17.89 5.42
C SER A 34 3.46 17.99 5.30
N CYS A 35 4.12 17.00 4.69
CA CYS A 35 5.57 17.00 4.42
C CYS A 35 6.00 18.06 3.39
N LEU A 36 5.08 18.46 2.50
CA LEU A 36 5.31 19.49 1.49
C LEU A 36 5.01 20.91 2.00
N ARG A 37 4.49 21.07 3.23
CA ARG A 37 4.35 22.40 3.86
C ARG A 37 5.70 23.10 3.97
N GLY A 38 5.69 24.42 3.75
CA GLY A 38 6.90 25.24 3.83
C GLY A 38 7.87 25.09 2.65
N ARG A 39 7.58 24.24 1.65
CA ARG A 39 8.41 24.08 0.43
C ARG A 39 8.19 25.17 -0.62
N GLY A 40 7.46 26.24 -0.28
CA GLY A 40 7.15 27.34 -1.21
C GLY A 40 6.26 26.92 -2.38
N VAL A 41 5.36 25.96 -2.16
CA VAL A 41 4.42 25.49 -3.18
C VAL A 41 3.48 26.62 -3.60
N THR A 42 3.38 26.87 -4.90
CA THR A 42 2.53 27.92 -5.48
C THR A 42 1.40 27.35 -6.33
N GLU A 43 1.57 26.13 -6.86
CA GLU A 43 0.64 25.52 -7.80
C GLU A 43 0.49 24.01 -7.55
N VAL A 44 -0.73 23.49 -7.75
CA VAL A 44 -1.02 22.05 -7.69
C VAL A 44 -1.77 21.66 -8.95
N TRP A 45 -1.16 20.80 -9.74
CA TRP A 45 -1.71 20.23 -10.96
C TRP A 45 -2.02 18.76 -10.76
N SER A 46 -3.08 18.30 -11.42
CA SER A 46 -3.51 16.92 -11.35
C SER A 46 -3.89 16.35 -12.71
N SER A 47 -3.59 15.08 -12.86
CA SER A 47 -4.20 14.25 -13.88
C SER A 47 -5.72 14.17 -13.74
N PRO A 48 -6.50 14.09 -14.84
CA PRO A 48 -7.95 14.06 -14.76
C PRO A 48 -8.51 12.75 -14.17
N GLN A 49 -7.71 11.69 -13.97
CA GLN A 49 -8.21 10.47 -13.34
C GLN A 49 -8.53 10.68 -11.86
N ARG A 50 -9.63 10.10 -11.39
CA ARG A 50 -10.20 10.28 -10.04
C ARG A 50 -9.17 10.12 -8.93
N ARG A 51 -8.41 9.02 -8.91
CA ARG A 51 -7.35 8.79 -7.90
C ARG A 51 -6.32 9.91 -7.81
N ALA A 52 -5.92 10.49 -8.94
CA ALA A 52 -4.94 11.56 -8.98
C ALA A 52 -5.57 12.89 -8.54
N ARG A 53 -6.82 13.16 -8.94
CA ARG A 53 -7.59 14.32 -8.47
C ARG A 53 -7.80 14.27 -6.96
N GLU A 54 -8.30 13.17 -6.42
CA GLU A 54 -8.51 13.00 -4.97
C GLU A 54 -7.19 13.17 -4.19
N THR A 55 -6.07 12.64 -4.70
CA THR A 55 -4.74 12.83 -4.09
C THR A 55 -4.34 14.32 -4.10
N ALA A 56 -4.48 14.99 -5.24
CA ALA A 56 -4.15 16.40 -5.40
C ALA A 56 -5.03 17.30 -4.52
N GLU A 57 -6.33 17.03 -4.44
CA GLU A 57 -7.29 17.77 -3.62
C GLU A 57 -6.94 17.69 -2.14
N ILE A 58 -6.59 16.50 -1.64
CA ILE A 58 -6.16 16.30 -0.25
C ILE A 58 -4.86 17.05 0.03
N ILE A 59 -3.86 16.93 -0.85
CA ILE A 59 -2.58 17.64 -0.71
C ILE A 59 -2.81 19.17 -0.74
N ALA A 60 -3.59 19.66 -1.69
CA ALA A 60 -3.85 21.08 -1.87
C ALA A 60 -4.66 21.67 -0.71
N ALA A 61 -5.59 20.91 -0.14
CA ALA A 61 -6.32 21.30 1.07
C ALA A 61 -5.38 21.53 2.27
N VAL A 62 -4.35 20.69 2.43
CA VAL A 62 -3.32 20.87 3.47
C VAL A 62 -2.49 22.14 3.25
N LEU A 63 -2.27 22.52 1.99
CA LEU A 63 -1.46 23.67 1.58
C LEU A 63 -2.28 24.97 1.42
N GLY A 64 -3.61 24.89 1.41
CA GLY A 64 -4.50 26.03 1.17
C GLY A 64 -4.47 26.52 -0.28
N LEU A 65 -4.26 25.62 -1.25
CA LEU A 65 -4.15 25.94 -2.68
C LEU A 65 -5.30 25.33 -3.50
N PRO A 66 -5.66 25.91 -4.66
CA PRO A 66 -6.56 25.27 -5.60
C PRO A 66 -5.84 24.16 -6.39
N VAL A 67 -6.63 23.22 -6.94
CA VAL A 67 -6.14 22.20 -7.87
C VAL A 67 -6.56 22.55 -9.29
N GLN A 68 -5.62 22.44 -10.22
CA GLN A 68 -5.87 22.54 -11.67
C GLN A 68 -5.70 21.16 -12.30
N THR A 69 -6.45 20.88 -13.36
CA THR A 69 -6.38 19.60 -14.07
C THR A 69 -5.84 19.77 -15.48
N ASP A 70 -4.94 18.88 -15.91
CA ASP A 70 -4.40 18.90 -17.28
C ASP A 70 -4.44 17.48 -17.92
N PRO A 71 -5.07 17.30 -19.09
CA PRO A 71 -5.18 16.00 -19.76
C PRO A 71 -3.83 15.43 -20.20
N ARG A 72 -2.77 16.24 -20.34
CA ARG A 72 -1.40 15.78 -20.62
C ARG A 72 -0.79 14.98 -19.49
N LEU A 73 -1.39 14.99 -18.30
CA LEU A 73 -0.95 14.24 -17.13
C LEU A 73 -1.62 12.86 -16.98
N ARG A 74 -2.46 12.44 -17.93
CA ARG A 74 -3.17 11.14 -17.88
C ARG A 74 -2.21 9.94 -17.93
N GLU A 75 -2.64 8.79 -17.41
CA GLU A 75 -1.87 7.55 -17.57
C GLU A 75 -1.79 7.14 -19.05
N ARG A 76 -0.69 6.48 -19.43
CA ARG A 76 -0.45 5.99 -20.80
C ARG A 76 -1.53 5.02 -21.28
N ILE A 77 -1.84 4.01 -20.45
CA ILE A 77 -2.81 2.95 -20.72
C ILE A 77 -3.67 2.75 -19.46
N ILE A 78 -4.99 2.66 -19.62
CA ILE A 78 -5.91 2.40 -18.51
C ILE A 78 -6.64 1.10 -18.79
N TRP A 79 -6.64 0.20 -17.81
CA TRP A 79 -7.46 -0.99 -17.88
C TRP A 79 -8.90 -0.64 -17.51
N ASP A 80 -9.81 -0.76 -18.48
CA ASP A 80 -11.24 -0.49 -18.33
C ASP A 80 -12.04 -1.69 -17.78
N GLY A 81 -11.40 -2.85 -17.65
CA GLY A 81 -12.03 -4.10 -17.20
C GLY A 81 -12.69 -4.91 -18.32
N ALA A 82 -12.69 -4.44 -19.57
CA ALA A 82 -13.32 -5.13 -20.69
C ALA A 82 -12.43 -6.24 -21.27
N GLN A 83 -11.11 -6.00 -21.34
CA GLN A 83 -10.14 -7.00 -21.79
C GLN A 83 -9.60 -7.85 -20.62
N PRO A 84 -9.20 -9.12 -20.88
CA PRO A 84 -8.53 -9.95 -19.88
C PRO A 84 -7.29 -9.28 -19.30
N LEU A 85 -7.06 -9.43 -18.00
CA LEU A 85 -5.96 -8.77 -17.30
C LEU A 85 -4.58 -9.17 -17.84
N ASP A 86 -4.41 -10.42 -18.27
CA ASP A 86 -3.14 -10.91 -18.82
C ASP A 86 -2.82 -10.30 -20.20
N GLU A 87 -3.85 -10.04 -21.02
CA GLU A 87 -3.69 -9.32 -22.29
C GLU A 87 -3.30 -7.87 -22.05
N PHE A 88 -3.97 -7.19 -21.10
CA PHE A 88 -3.59 -5.84 -20.69
C PHE A 88 -2.14 -5.77 -20.20
N ARG A 89 -1.70 -6.75 -19.40
CA ARG A 89 -0.31 -6.85 -18.92
C ARG A 89 0.67 -7.08 -20.06
N ALA A 90 0.31 -7.90 -21.05
CA ALA A 90 1.14 -8.13 -22.23
C ALA A 90 1.33 -6.84 -23.05
N ASP A 91 0.25 -6.10 -23.28
CA ASP A 91 0.30 -4.79 -23.96
C ASP A 91 1.12 -3.76 -23.17
N TRP A 92 0.94 -3.71 -21.85
CA TRP A 92 1.72 -2.85 -20.97
C TRP A 92 3.22 -3.16 -21.07
N ASN A 93 3.60 -4.43 -20.93
CA ASN A 93 4.99 -4.87 -21.01
C ASN A 93 5.60 -4.57 -22.38
N ARG A 94 4.84 -4.83 -23.46
CA ARG A 94 5.28 -4.52 -24.82
C ARG A 94 5.49 -3.03 -25.01
N SER A 95 4.58 -2.19 -24.54
CA SER A 95 4.71 -0.73 -24.65
C SER A 95 5.85 -0.18 -23.80
N THR A 96 6.20 -0.84 -22.69
CA THR A 96 7.38 -0.48 -21.88
C THR A 96 8.69 -0.84 -22.60
N ALA A 97 8.75 -2.00 -23.26
CA ALA A 97 9.93 -2.46 -23.99
C ALA A 97 10.15 -1.73 -25.32
N ASP A 98 9.09 -1.60 -26.12
CA ASP A 98 9.07 -0.88 -27.39
C ASP A 98 8.34 0.46 -27.18
N ARG A 99 9.12 1.54 -27.11
CA ARG A 99 8.58 2.87 -26.81
C ARG A 99 7.66 3.42 -27.90
N ASP A 100 7.78 2.89 -29.10
CA ASP A 100 7.00 3.29 -30.28
C ASP A 100 5.78 2.40 -30.51
N PHE A 101 5.67 1.28 -29.78
CA PHE A 101 4.46 0.46 -29.79
C PHE A 101 3.27 1.23 -29.21
N ARG A 102 2.24 1.40 -30.05
CA ARG A 102 0.97 1.99 -29.66
C ARG A 102 -0.04 0.88 -29.31
N PRO A 103 -0.48 0.78 -28.06
CA PRO A 103 -1.50 -0.20 -27.65
C PRO A 103 -2.86 0.13 -28.29
N PRO A 104 -3.80 -0.83 -28.33
CA PRO A 104 -5.14 -0.60 -28.89
C PRO A 104 -5.90 0.57 -28.23
N LEU A 105 -5.71 0.76 -26.93
CA LEU A 105 -6.27 1.86 -26.15
C LEU A 105 -5.14 2.60 -25.42
N GLY A 106 -4.99 3.90 -25.68
CA GLY A 106 -4.00 4.75 -25.01
C GLY A 106 -2.89 5.25 -25.93
N ASP A 107 -1.76 5.60 -25.31
CA ASP A 107 -0.59 6.16 -25.99
C ASP A 107 0.57 5.15 -26.03
N SER A 108 1.51 5.35 -26.96
CA SER A 108 2.83 4.76 -26.83
C SER A 108 3.59 5.35 -25.62
N SER A 109 4.65 4.69 -25.15
CA SER A 109 5.54 5.28 -24.12
C SER A 109 6.11 6.62 -24.57
N ARG A 110 6.49 6.74 -25.86
CA ARG A 110 7.03 7.98 -26.40
C ARG A 110 6.01 9.12 -26.37
N ASP A 111 4.82 8.90 -26.92
CA ASP A 111 3.76 9.92 -26.97
C ASP A 111 3.35 10.37 -25.56
N ALA A 112 3.26 9.42 -24.62
CA ALA A 112 2.94 9.69 -23.21
C ALA A 112 4.02 10.52 -22.51
N GLY A 113 5.29 10.19 -22.75
CA GLY A 113 6.42 10.94 -22.20
C GLY A 113 6.54 12.34 -22.79
N GLU A 114 6.35 12.50 -24.10
CA GLU A 114 6.42 13.79 -24.80
C GLU A 114 5.33 14.75 -24.34
N ARG A 115 4.08 14.29 -24.17
CA ARG A 115 3.00 15.18 -23.68
C ARG A 115 3.24 15.66 -22.25
N PHE A 116 3.78 14.81 -21.38
CA PHE A 116 4.09 15.20 -20.00
C PHE A 116 5.33 16.12 -19.98
N ALA A 117 6.37 15.82 -20.77
CA ALA A 117 7.52 16.73 -20.93
C ALA A 117 7.10 18.12 -21.43
N ALA A 118 6.17 18.21 -22.39
CA ALA A 118 5.62 19.47 -22.87
C ALA A 118 4.87 20.26 -21.77
N PHE A 119 4.12 19.57 -20.90
CA PHE A 119 3.53 20.20 -19.71
C PHE A 119 4.61 20.77 -18.79
N LEU A 120 5.66 20.00 -18.49
CA LEU A 120 6.73 20.46 -17.61
C LEU A 120 7.47 21.66 -18.19
N ASP A 121 7.72 21.69 -19.49
CA ASP A 121 8.40 22.82 -20.15
C ASP A 121 7.54 24.10 -20.12
N GLU A 122 6.23 24.00 -20.38
CA GLU A 122 5.30 25.15 -20.30
C GLU A 122 5.26 25.78 -18.90
N HIS A 123 5.37 24.96 -17.86
CA HIS A 123 5.35 25.42 -16.47
C HIS A 123 6.76 25.68 -15.88
N ALA A 124 7.83 25.46 -16.64
CA ALA A 124 9.20 25.55 -16.13
C ALA A 124 9.65 27.00 -15.86
N ASP A 125 9.08 27.98 -16.56
CA ASP A 125 9.47 29.39 -16.41
C ASP A 125 8.76 30.11 -15.25
N GLY A 126 7.88 29.40 -14.52
CA GLY A 126 7.23 29.90 -13.32
C GLY A 126 8.21 30.28 -12.21
N ARG A 127 7.79 31.14 -11.27
CA ARG A 127 8.57 31.41 -10.04
C ARG A 127 7.92 30.70 -8.87
N GLY A 128 8.34 29.47 -8.58
CA GLY A 128 7.83 28.74 -7.42
C GLY A 128 8.06 27.23 -7.47
N THR A 129 7.40 26.56 -6.54
CA THR A 129 7.37 25.09 -6.47
C THR A 129 6.00 24.61 -6.95
N THR A 130 5.97 23.69 -7.90
CA THR A 130 4.76 23.14 -8.49
C THR A 130 4.62 21.67 -8.11
N ILE A 131 3.48 21.28 -7.55
CA ILE A 131 3.12 19.89 -7.33
C ILE A 131 2.38 19.39 -8.56
N VAL A 132 2.76 18.22 -9.08
CA VAL A 132 2.10 17.58 -10.22
C VAL A 132 1.73 16.16 -9.83
N VAL A 133 0.44 15.90 -9.64
CA VAL A 133 -0.07 14.57 -9.26
C VAL A 133 -0.47 13.79 -10.50
N SER A 134 0.21 12.66 -10.73
CA SER A 134 0.04 11.84 -11.93
C SER A 134 0.17 10.34 -11.62
N HIS A 135 0.66 9.56 -12.58
CA HIS A 135 0.71 8.10 -12.56
C HIS A 135 2.09 7.57 -12.88
N GLY A 136 2.32 6.29 -12.55
CA GLY A 136 3.66 5.72 -12.52
C GLY A 136 4.20 5.55 -13.94
N GLY A 137 3.37 5.02 -14.85
CA GLY A 137 3.77 4.78 -16.23
C GLY A 137 4.18 6.08 -16.92
N VAL A 138 3.25 7.04 -17.00
CA VAL A 138 3.51 8.33 -17.67
C VAL A 138 4.65 9.13 -17.01
N THR A 139 4.84 9.07 -15.69
CA THR A 139 5.97 9.73 -15.02
C THR A 139 7.29 9.13 -15.45
N VAL A 140 7.38 7.80 -15.48
CA VAL A 140 8.58 7.09 -15.95
C VAL A 140 8.82 7.37 -17.44
N ASP A 141 7.77 7.41 -18.26
CA ASP A 141 7.87 7.75 -19.68
C ASP A 141 8.40 9.18 -19.92
N ALA A 142 7.99 10.14 -19.07
CA ALA A 142 8.51 11.50 -19.11
C ALA A 142 10.00 11.54 -18.76
N LEU A 143 10.42 10.81 -17.73
CA LEU A 143 11.84 10.72 -17.34
C LEU A 143 12.70 10.09 -18.45
N ARG A 144 12.22 9.01 -19.09
CA ARG A 144 12.89 8.41 -20.26
C ARG A 144 13.01 9.39 -21.42
N THR A 145 12.04 10.28 -21.59
CA THR A 145 12.04 11.30 -22.65
C THR A 145 13.01 12.44 -22.34
N LEU A 146 13.04 12.91 -21.10
CA LEU A 146 13.86 14.04 -20.66
C LEU A 146 15.33 13.67 -20.45
N PHE A 147 15.60 12.48 -19.92
CA PHE A 147 16.92 12.09 -19.41
C PHE A 147 17.46 10.79 -20.01
N GLY A 148 16.68 10.11 -20.84
CA GLY A 148 17.01 8.78 -21.36
C GLY A 148 16.87 7.68 -20.31
N ASP A 149 16.96 6.43 -20.77
CA ASP A 149 16.74 5.23 -19.93
C ASP A 149 17.79 5.08 -18.82
N GLY A 150 18.98 5.66 -18.99
CA GLY A 150 20.03 5.66 -17.97
C GLY A 150 19.62 6.33 -16.65
N SER A 151 18.63 7.24 -16.68
CA SER A 151 18.08 7.88 -15.48
C SER A 151 17.37 6.91 -14.52
N LEU A 152 17.05 5.70 -15.00
CA LEU A 152 16.35 4.67 -14.23
C LEU A 152 17.29 3.51 -13.82
N ALA A 153 18.59 3.58 -14.14
CA ALA A 153 19.52 2.48 -13.96
C ALA A 153 19.66 2.02 -12.50
N GLU A 154 19.53 2.95 -11.55
CA GLU A 154 19.58 2.66 -10.10
C GLU A 154 18.24 2.16 -9.53
N ARG A 155 17.15 2.31 -10.29
CA ARG A 155 15.78 1.92 -9.88
C ARG A 155 15.02 1.22 -11.03
N PRO A 156 15.58 0.14 -11.63
CA PRO A 156 14.98 -0.54 -12.78
C PRO A 156 13.61 -1.17 -12.47
N GLU A 157 13.33 -1.41 -11.19
CA GLU A 157 12.04 -1.89 -10.71
C GLU A 157 10.88 -0.93 -11.02
N LEU A 158 11.11 0.36 -11.22
CA LEU A 158 10.05 1.32 -11.56
C LEU A 158 9.36 1.00 -12.89
N LEU A 159 10.07 0.36 -13.83
CA LEU A 159 9.53 -0.08 -15.12
C LEU A 159 8.63 -1.32 -15.00
N ASN A 160 8.93 -2.19 -14.03
CA ASN A 160 8.33 -3.52 -13.94
C ASN A 160 7.31 -3.65 -12.79
N ARG A 161 7.57 -2.97 -11.67
CA ARG A 161 6.75 -2.99 -10.45
C ARG A 161 5.94 -1.71 -10.25
N GLY A 162 6.29 -0.65 -10.99
CA GLY A 162 5.63 0.65 -10.92
C GLY A 162 6.18 1.55 -9.82
N VAL A 163 5.65 2.78 -9.79
CA VAL A 163 6.03 3.82 -8.80
C VAL A 163 5.16 3.64 -7.54
N PRO A 164 5.74 3.62 -6.32
CA PRO A 164 4.96 3.48 -5.09
C PRO A 164 3.96 4.63 -4.87
N PRO A 165 2.80 4.38 -4.24
CA PRO A 165 1.83 5.42 -3.91
C PRO A 165 2.45 6.61 -3.18
N CYS A 166 2.08 7.84 -3.57
CA CYS A 166 2.60 9.08 -3.00
C CYS A 166 4.13 9.27 -3.04
N ALA A 167 4.86 8.42 -3.77
CA ALA A 167 6.29 8.64 -3.99
C ALA A 167 6.53 9.96 -4.73
N LEU A 168 7.63 10.62 -4.36
CA LEU A 168 8.03 11.93 -4.85
C LEU A 168 9.21 11.80 -5.82
N THR A 169 9.06 12.36 -7.00
CA THR A 169 10.16 12.61 -7.93
C THR A 169 10.34 14.12 -8.05
N THR A 170 11.54 14.64 -7.79
CA THR A 170 11.79 16.08 -7.83
C THR A 170 12.53 16.46 -9.10
N LEU A 171 12.05 17.46 -9.83
CA LEU A 171 12.77 18.08 -10.93
C LEU A 171 13.04 19.55 -10.59
N SER A 172 14.17 20.09 -11.03
CA SER A 172 14.48 21.52 -10.87
C SER A 172 14.91 22.12 -12.19
N ARG A 173 14.47 23.35 -12.48
CA ARG A 173 14.92 24.10 -13.66
C ARG A 173 16.31 24.70 -13.39
N THR A 174 17.24 24.36 -14.27
CA THR A 174 18.59 24.92 -14.38
C THR A 174 18.73 25.72 -15.67
N ASP A 175 19.88 26.37 -15.86
CA ASP A 175 20.19 27.11 -17.10
C ASP A 175 20.27 26.20 -18.33
N SER A 176 20.50 24.89 -18.13
CA SER A 176 20.64 23.89 -19.19
C SER A 176 19.39 23.02 -19.39
N GLY A 177 18.28 23.32 -18.72
CA GLY A 177 17.03 22.56 -18.78
C GLY A 177 16.58 22.03 -17.43
N LEU A 178 15.79 20.96 -17.42
CA LEU A 178 15.41 20.29 -16.17
C LEU A 178 16.54 19.40 -15.67
N ALA A 179 16.70 19.30 -14.35
CA ALA A 179 17.59 18.37 -13.68
C ALA A 179 16.78 17.47 -12.73
N LEU A 180 17.03 16.16 -12.80
CA LEU A 180 16.46 15.17 -11.89
C LEU A 180 17.15 15.24 -10.51
N GLY A 181 16.36 15.36 -9.45
CA GLY A 181 16.79 15.23 -8.06
C GLY A 181 16.46 13.84 -7.52
N GLN A 182 15.56 13.78 -6.55
CA GLN A 182 15.03 12.52 -6.01
C GLN A 182 14.17 11.80 -7.05
N LEU A 183 14.26 10.46 -7.08
CA LEU A 183 13.49 9.59 -7.97
C LEU A 183 12.65 8.62 -7.14
N ALA A 184 11.32 8.73 -7.27
CA ALA A 184 10.35 7.85 -6.62
C ALA A 184 10.68 7.59 -5.14
N ASP A 185 10.91 8.66 -4.38
CA ASP A 185 11.21 8.65 -2.94
C ASP A 185 9.90 8.63 -2.14
N ASP A 186 9.70 7.61 -1.32
CA ASP A 186 8.55 7.45 -0.43
C ASP A 186 8.96 7.48 1.05
N GLY A 187 10.20 7.86 1.35
CA GLY A 187 10.78 7.86 2.71
C GLY A 187 9.98 8.69 3.71
N HIS A 188 9.27 9.74 3.27
CA HIS A 188 8.41 10.54 4.14
C HIS A 188 7.24 9.75 4.73
N LEU A 189 6.73 8.73 4.03
CA LEU A 189 5.66 7.86 4.53
C LEU A 189 6.16 6.85 5.58
N HIS A 190 7.48 6.75 5.75
CA HIS A 190 8.15 5.81 6.64
C HIS A 190 8.87 6.51 7.80
N ALA A 191 8.82 7.84 7.86
CA ALA A 191 9.41 8.64 8.93
C ALA A 191 8.77 8.31 10.29
N ALA A 192 9.52 8.42 11.38
CA ALA A 192 9.03 8.11 12.73
C ALA A 192 7.84 9.01 13.15
N GLU A 193 7.78 10.21 12.61
CA GLU A 193 6.71 11.18 12.82
C GLU A 193 5.48 10.91 11.94
N ALA A 194 5.59 10.04 10.92
CA ALA A 194 4.44 9.64 10.13
C ALA A 194 3.41 8.97 11.06
N PRO A 195 2.13 9.39 11.01
CA PRO A 195 1.17 8.98 12.01
C PRO A 195 1.06 7.45 12.06
N ILE A 196 1.47 6.89 13.19
CA ILE A 196 1.44 5.45 13.48
C ILE A 196 -0.02 4.99 13.40
N GLY A 197 -0.31 4.09 12.47
CA GLY A 197 -1.67 3.60 12.24
C GLY A 197 -2.56 4.47 11.35
N ALA A 198 -2.09 5.59 10.77
CA ALA A 198 -2.84 6.28 9.70
C ALA A 198 -2.88 5.47 8.39
N PHE A 199 -1.92 4.55 8.27
CA PHE A 199 -1.70 3.54 7.23
C PHE A 199 -2.73 2.41 7.14
N THR A 200 -3.58 2.32 8.15
CA THR A 200 -4.45 1.18 8.45
C THR A 200 -5.76 1.75 8.95
N HIS A 201 -6.88 1.29 8.42
CA HIS A 201 -8.23 1.72 8.76
C HIS A 201 -8.38 1.91 10.27
N GLN A 202 -8.82 3.11 10.69
CA GLN A 202 -9.07 3.41 12.09
C GLN A 202 -10.34 2.70 12.55
N VAL A 203 -10.31 1.38 12.61
CA VAL A 203 -11.43 0.56 13.05
C VAL A 203 -11.54 0.68 14.55
N GLY A 204 -12.62 1.27 15.06
CA GLY A 204 -12.96 1.24 16.48
C GLY A 204 -11.85 1.75 17.43
N GLY A 205 -11.10 2.77 17.02
CA GLY A 205 -10.01 3.30 17.85
C GLY A 205 -8.75 2.42 17.92
N TYR A 206 -8.66 1.35 17.11
CA TYR A 206 -7.47 0.50 16.98
C TYR A 206 -6.20 1.32 16.75
N ARG A 207 -5.13 1.00 17.50
CA ARG A 207 -3.81 1.64 17.42
C ARG A 207 -2.73 0.57 17.34
N PRO A 208 -2.42 0.06 16.13
CA PRO A 208 -1.43 -0.99 15.97
C PRO A 208 -0.03 -0.51 16.37
N ARG A 209 0.74 -1.40 17.01
CA ARG A 209 2.17 -1.23 17.24
C ARG A 209 2.92 -2.25 16.39
N TRP A 210 3.69 -1.75 15.43
CA TRP A 210 4.42 -2.60 14.50
C TRP A 210 5.67 -3.21 15.13
N LEU A 211 5.87 -4.50 14.84
CA LEU A 211 6.97 -5.36 15.26
C LEU A 211 7.61 -5.92 13.99
N TYR A 212 8.94 -6.11 14.04
CA TYR A 212 9.75 -6.35 12.84
C TYR A 212 10.51 -7.67 12.87
N SER A 213 10.54 -8.37 14.00
CA SER A 213 11.14 -9.70 14.13
C SER A 213 10.40 -10.58 15.12
N ALA A 214 10.54 -11.89 14.98
CA ALA A 214 10.03 -12.87 15.95
C ALA A 214 10.61 -12.64 17.34
N ARG A 215 11.86 -12.16 17.44
CA ARG A 215 12.46 -11.79 18.72
C ARG A 215 11.69 -10.66 19.39
N GLU A 216 11.37 -9.59 18.66
CA GLU A 216 10.55 -8.49 19.21
C GLU A 216 9.16 -8.97 19.62
N VAL A 217 8.53 -9.84 18.83
CA VAL A 217 7.24 -10.46 19.18
C VAL A 217 7.34 -11.23 20.49
N LEU A 218 8.39 -12.04 20.66
CA LEU A 218 8.63 -12.80 21.90
C LEU A 218 8.91 -11.87 23.09
N ASP A 219 9.76 -10.86 22.91
CA ASP A 219 10.16 -9.93 23.96
C ASP A 219 8.95 -9.10 24.47
N VAL A 220 8.03 -8.72 23.57
CA VAL A 220 6.86 -7.88 23.91
C VAL A 220 5.64 -8.71 24.31
N HIS A 221 5.37 -9.83 23.63
CA HIS A 221 4.12 -10.57 23.76
C HIS A 221 4.27 -12.05 24.14
N GLY A 222 5.50 -12.58 24.24
CA GLY A 222 5.77 -14.01 24.41
C GLY A 222 4.98 -14.65 25.56
N SER A 223 5.00 -14.04 26.76
CA SER A 223 4.26 -14.57 27.92
C SER A 223 2.75 -14.70 27.64
N ARG A 224 2.13 -13.66 27.07
CA ARG A 224 0.68 -13.66 26.80
C ARG A 224 0.31 -14.65 25.69
N LEU A 225 1.17 -14.79 24.69
CA LEU A 225 1.00 -15.76 23.60
C LEU A 225 1.12 -17.19 24.12
N SER A 226 2.07 -17.47 25.02
CA SER A 226 2.18 -18.77 25.69
C SER A 226 0.95 -19.10 26.54
N ASP A 227 0.34 -18.10 27.20
CA ASP A 227 -0.88 -18.27 27.99
C ASP A 227 -2.12 -18.62 27.15
N LEU A 228 -2.06 -18.48 25.81
CA LEU A 228 -3.12 -18.92 24.91
C LEU A 228 -3.14 -20.44 24.70
N ILE A 229 -2.03 -21.13 24.95
CA ILE A 229 -1.96 -22.58 24.74
C ILE A 229 -2.97 -23.30 25.65
N GLY A 230 -3.74 -24.20 25.04
CA GLY A 230 -4.83 -24.93 25.69
C GLY A 230 -6.15 -24.17 25.75
N ARG A 231 -6.18 -22.86 25.51
CA ARG A 231 -7.43 -22.10 25.46
C ARG A 231 -8.21 -22.42 24.18
N GLN A 232 -9.52 -22.57 24.33
CA GLN A 232 -10.44 -22.74 23.21
C GLN A 232 -10.60 -21.44 22.44
N LEU A 233 -10.51 -21.50 21.11
CA LEU A 233 -10.93 -20.43 20.24
C LEU A 233 -12.46 -20.40 20.17
N ARG A 234 -13.08 -19.31 20.62
CA ARG A 234 -14.53 -19.12 20.59
C ARG A 234 -14.99 -18.64 19.23
N HIS A 235 -14.37 -17.57 18.75
CA HIS A 235 -14.67 -16.97 17.47
C HIS A 235 -13.42 -16.34 16.88
N THR A 236 -13.45 -16.18 15.57
CA THR A 236 -12.60 -15.24 14.85
C THR A 236 -13.48 -14.17 14.25
N TRP A 237 -13.01 -12.93 14.26
CA TRP A 237 -13.76 -11.81 13.70
C TRP A 237 -12.96 -11.14 12.61
N LEU A 238 -13.59 -11.03 11.46
CA LEU A 238 -13.06 -10.31 10.30
C LEU A 238 -13.92 -9.07 10.04
N LEU A 239 -13.28 -8.01 9.55
CA LEU A 239 -14.01 -6.91 8.94
C LEU A 239 -14.56 -7.34 7.59
N TRP A 240 -15.83 -7.07 7.36
CA TRP A 240 -16.53 -7.47 6.15
C TRP A 240 -17.05 -6.25 5.41
N ASP A 241 -16.71 -6.13 4.13
CA ASP A 241 -17.27 -5.11 3.26
C ASP A 241 -18.68 -5.54 2.85
N ARG A 242 -19.69 -4.77 3.29
CA ARG A 242 -21.10 -5.09 3.03
C ARG A 242 -21.54 -4.78 1.61
N ASP A 243 -20.83 -3.91 0.91
CA ASP A 243 -21.17 -3.51 -0.45
C ASP A 243 -20.56 -4.49 -1.46
N LEU A 244 -19.36 -4.99 -1.19
CA LEU A 244 -18.68 -6.00 -2.01
C LEU A 244 -18.98 -7.45 -1.59
N ASP A 245 -19.54 -7.65 -0.39
CA ASP A 245 -19.74 -8.95 0.26
C ASP A 245 -18.47 -9.81 0.29
N GLU A 246 -17.36 -9.20 0.72
CA GLU A 246 -16.06 -9.86 0.83
C GLU A 246 -15.31 -9.47 2.11
N TRP A 247 -14.30 -10.28 2.45
CA TRP A 247 -13.41 -9.98 3.57
C TRP A 247 -12.55 -8.75 3.27
N TYR A 248 -12.60 -7.77 4.17
CA TYR A 248 -11.75 -6.61 4.16
C TYR A 248 -10.36 -6.90 4.74
N SER A 249 -9.45 -7.40 3.90
CA SER A 249 -8.13 -7.94 4.31
C SER A 249 -7.12 -6.91 4.80
N GLU A 250 -7.36 -5.61 4.59
CA GLU A 250 -6.59 -4.51 5.19
C GLU A 250 -6.90 -4.31 6.68
N GLY A 251 -8.00 -4.90 7.15
CA GLY A 251 -8.45 -4.84 8.54
C GLY A 251 -7.70 -5.79 9.47
N PRO A 252 -7.72 -5.52 10.79
CA PRO A 252 -7.23 -6.46 11.79
C PRO A 252 -8.08 -7.76 11.80
N VAL A 253 -7.43 -8.86 12.16
CA VAL A 253 -8.05 -10.15 12.44
C VAL A 253 -8.08 -10.35 13.95
N VAL A 254 -9.27 -10.54 14.52
CA VAL A 254 -9.43 -10.75 15.97
C VAL A 254 -9.67 -12.23 16.24
N PHE A 255 -8.84 -12.83 17.10
CA PHE A 255 -9.01 -14.17 17.63
C PHE A 255 -9.54 -14.08 19.06
N ASP A 256 -10.78 -14.50 19.27
CA ASP A 256 -11.42 -14.55 20.58
C ASP A 256 -11.16 -15.91 21.22
N PHE A 257 -10.17 -15.96 22.11
CA PHE A 257 -9.91 -17.13 22.94
C PHE A 257 -10.66 -17.01 24.26
N ALA A 258 -10.98 -18.15 24.88
CA ALA A 258 -11.64 -18.14 26.18
C ALA A 258 -10.89 -17.24 27.20
N GLY A 259 -11.50 -16.08 27.51
CA GLY A 259 -11.02 -15.10 28.48
C GLY A 259 -10.04 -14.04 27.98
N THR A 260 -9.70 -13.97 26.68
CA THR A 260 -8.89 -12.87 26.11
C THR A 260 -8.97 -12.85 24.58
N ARG A 261 -8.91 -11.67 23.98
CA ARG A 261 -8.88 -11.47 22.53
C ARG A 261 -7.47 -11.08 22.08
N LEU A 262 -6.95 -11.79 21.09
CA LEU A 262 -5.72 -11.44 20.38
C LEU A 262 -6.09 -10.79 19.04
N THR A 263 -5.65 -9.56 18.82
CA THR A 263 -5.79 -8.85 17.55
C THR A 263 -4.47 -8.94 16.79
N VAL A 264 -4.51 -9.36 15.52
CA VAL A 264 -3.34 -9.45 14.63
C VAL A 264 -3.59 -8.66 13.36
N CYS A 265 -2.61 -7.88 12.92
CA CYS A 265 -2.68 -7.16 11.66
C CYS A 265 -1.32 -7.16 10.96
N HIS A 266 -1.32 -7.42 9.66
CA HIS A 266 -0.19 -7.17 8.78
C HIS A 266 -0.44 -5.90 7.95
N ARG A 267 0.64 -5.23 7.51
CA ARG A 267 0.55 -4.03 6.66
C ARG A 267 1.56 -4.02 5.53
N ARG A 268 2.79 -4.45 5.80
CA ARG A 268 3.85 -4.57 4.78
C ARG A 268 4.68 -5.81 5.05
N SER A 269 5.43 -6.21 4.03
CA SER A 269 6.40 -7.30 4.17
C SER A 269 7.31 -7.04 5.36
N GLY A 270 7.42 -8.01 6.28
CA GLY A 270 8.23 -7.90 7.48
C GLY A 270 7.58 -7.22 8.68
N GLU A 271 6.34 -6.71 8.57
CA GLU A 271 5.65 -6.02 9.65
C GLU A 271 4.42 -6.79 10.13
N CYS A 272 4.32 -7.02 11.44
CA CYS A 272 3.08 -7.43 12.09
C CYS A 272 2.78 -6.58 13.33
N SER A 273 1.51 -6.47 13.69
CA SER A 273 1.07 -5.86 14.95
C SER A 273 0.26 -6.87 15.72
N LEU A 274 0.56 -6.99 17.01
CA LEU A 274 -0.20 -7.78 17.98
C LEU A 274 -0.70 -6.87 19.08
N SER A 275 -1.97 -7.00 19.43
CA SER A 275 -2.58 -6.28 20.54
C SER A 275 -3.67 -7.13 21.15
N TRP A 276 -4.22 -6.66 22.27
CA TRP A 276 -5.03 -7.50 23.12
C TRP A 276 -6.20 -6.74 23.69
N ASP A 277 -7.37 -7.37 23.61
CA ASP A 277 -8.61 -6.89 24.21
C ASP A 277 -8.97 -5.44 23.82
N ASP A 278 -8.42 -4.95 22.71
CA ASP A 278 -8.47 -3.55 22.26
C ASP A 278 -9.60 -3.27 21.28
N LEU A 279 -10.08 -4.31 20.59
CA LEU A 279 -11.22 -4.26 19.69
C LEU A 279 -12.38 -5.07 20.26
N ASP A 280 -13.56 -4.49 20.23
CA ASP A 280 -14.80 -5.17 20.56
C ASP A 280 -15.66 -5.44 19.31
N PRO A 281 -15.69 -6.68 18.80
CA PRO A 281 -16.51 -7.02 17.64
C PRO A 281 -18.02 -6.90 17.84
N SER A 282 -18.48 -6.67 19.08
CA SER A 282 -19.89 -6.36 19.36
C SER A 282 -20.25 -4.90 19.11
N GLU A 283 -19.26 -4.01 19.04
CA GLU A 283 -19.46 -2.60 18.73
C GLU A 283 -19.55 -2.36 17.21
N PRO A 284 -20.29 -1.34 16.77
CA PRO A 284 -20.32 -0.94 15.37
C PRO A 284 -18.92 -0.60 14.86
N VAL A 285 -18.64 -0.95 13.61
CA VAL A 285 -17.40 -0.54 12.94
C VAL A 285 -17.54 0.91 12.51
N ASP A 286 -16.74 1.78 13.12
CA ASP A 286 -16.39 3.07 12.53
C ASP A 286 -15.13 2.87 11.68
N ALA A 287 -15.27 2.98 10.36
CA ALA A 287 -14.16 2.85 9.42
C ALA A 287 -13.42 4.20 9.21
N GLY A 288 -13.96 5.31 9.70
CA GLY A 288 -13.47 6.66 9.39
C GLY A 288 -13.66 7.07 7.93
N ASP A 289 -14.38 6.28 7.13
CA ASP A 289 -14.69 6.52 5.72
C ASP A 289 -16.15 6.14 5.44
N GLU A 290 -16.96 7.14 5.11
CA GLU A 290 -18.38 6.97 4.80
C GLU A 290 -18.63 6.12 3.55
N SER A 291 -17.61 5.94 2.68
CA SER A 291 -17.68 5.08 1.51
C SER A 291 -17.42 3.60 1.81
N LEU A 292 -16.92 3.26 3.00
CA LEU A 292 -16.69 1.89 3.43
C LEU A 292 -17.78 1.45 4.42
N ARG A 293 -18.67 0.58 3.96
CA ARG A 293 -19.73 0.01 4.79
C ARG A 293 -19.25 -1.29 5.42
N LEU A 294 -18.38 -1.18 6.43
CA LEU A 294 -17.81 -2.33 7.13
C LEU A 294 -18.72 -2.84 8.26
N CYS A 295 -18.65 -4.13 8.55
CA CYS A 295 -19.17 -4.73 9.79
C CYS A 295 -18.28 -5.89 10.26
N TRP A 296 -18.34 -6.20 11.55
CA TRP A 296 -17.74 -7.43 12.07
C TRP A 296 -18.54 -8.66 11.61
N ARG A 297 -17.83 -9.67 11.14
CA ARG A 297 -18.40 -10.98 10.79
C ARG A 297 -17.61 -12.08 11.47
N SER A 298 -18.29 -12.92 12.24
CA SER A 298 -17.69 -14.05 12.94
C SER A 298 -17.51 -15.25 12.02
N ASP A 299 -16.32 -15.83 12.02
CA ASP A 299 -15.97 -17.09 11.36
C ASP A 299 -16.45 -17.22 9.89
N PRO A 300 -16.34 -16.16 9.06
CA PRO A 300 -17.05 -16.11 7.79
C PRO A 300 -16.44 -16.98 6.69
N VAL A 301 -15.21 -17.48 6.88
CA VAL A 301 -14.48 -18.28 5.89
C VAL A 301 -14.22 -19.70 6.40
N PRO A 302 -14.28 -20.74 5.54
CA PRO A 302 -14.18 -22.13 5.96
C PRO A 302 -12.96 -22.50 6.81
N PRO A 303 -11.73 -21.99 6.52
CA PRO A 303 -10.56 -22.28 7.34
C PRO A 303 -10.69 -21.83 8.79
N LEU A 304 -11.41 -20.74 9.06
CA LEU A 304 -11.61 -20.21 10.41
C LEU A 304 -12.74 -20.93 11.14
N ALA A 305 -13.86 -21.16 10.46
CA ALA A 305 -15.01 -21.88 11.01
C ALA A 305 -14.62 -23.29 11.50
N ALA A 306 -13.66 -23.94 10.84
CA ALA A 306 -13.15 -25.25 11.25
C ALA A 306 -12.39 -25.26 12.59
N LEU A 307 -11.99 -24.10 13.11
CA LEU A 307 -11.16 -23.94 14.31
C LEU A 307 -11.96 -23.66 15.58
N VAL A 308 -13.24 -23.27 15.44
CA VAL A 308 -14.12 -22.93 16.57
C VAL A 308 -14.20 -24.09 17.57
N ASP A 309 -14.18 -23.74 18.86
CA ASP A 309 -14.14 -24.62 20.04
C ASP A 309 -12.89 -25.51 20.15
N ARG A 310 -11.91 -25.40 19.24
CA ARG A 310 -10.66 -26.14 19.34
C ARG A 310 -9.67 -25.42 20.24
N PRO A 311 -8.91 -26.16 21.08
CA PRO A 311 -7.84 -25.57 21.87
C PRO A 311 -6.62 -25.27 21.01
N LEU A 312 -6.02 -24.09 21.21
CA LEU A 312 -4.71 -23.79 20.60
C LEU A 312 -3.65 -24.74 21.16
N ARG A 313 -2.88 -25.37 20.29
CA ARG A 313 -1.83 -26.36 20.65
C ARG A 313 -0.43 -25.84 20.44
N LEU A 314 -0.25 -24.92 19.51
CA LEU A 314 1.02 -24.25 19.26
C LEU A 314 0.81 -22.91 18.58
N LEU A 315 1.80 -22.04 18.70
CA LEU A 315 1.88 -20.79 17.97
C LEU A 315 3.33 -20.53 17.54
N ASP A 316 3.55 -20.38 16.24
CA ASP A 316 4.84 -20.09 15.62
C ASP A 316 4.81 -18.70 14.97
N VAL A 317 5.90 -17.93 15.10
CA VAL A 317 6.19 -16.80 14.19
C VAL A 317 7.03 -17.36 13.04
N VAL A 318 6.60 -17.13 11.80
CA VAL A 318 7.34 -17.50 10.60
C VAL A 318 8.13 -16.30 10.13
N GLU A 319 9.42 -16.48 9.89
CA GLU A 319 10.29 -15.48 9.30
C GLU A 319 10.93 -15.99 8.02
N ASP A 320 11.03 -15.10 7.04
CA ASP A 320 11.75 -15.31 5.79
C ASP A 320 13.09 -14.58 5.84
N GLY A 321 14.14 -15.25 5.37
CA GLY A 321 15.50 -14.76 5.28
C GLY A 321 15.82 -14.30 3.86
N ASP A 322 16.50 -13.16 3.72
CA ASP A 322 17.08 -12.71 2.46
C ASP A 322 18.55 -13.15 2.29
N GLU A 323 19.10 -12.92 1.10
CA GLU A 323 20.50 -13.27 0.76
C GLU A 323 21.53 -12.48 1.59
N ASP A 324 21.13 -11.35 2.18
CA ASP A 324 21.95 -10.52 3.06
C ASP A 324 21.90 -10.98 4.54
N GLY A 325 21.19 -12.08 4.81
CA GLY A 325 21.07 -12.69 6.15
C GLY A 325 20.10 -11.96 7.08
N ARG A 326 19.28 -11.03 6.56
CA ARG A 326 18.22 -10.38 7.32
C ARG A 326 16.99 -11.27 7.36
N TRP A 327 16.33 -11.32 8.50
CA TRP A 327 15.10 -12.08 8.72
C TRP A 327 13.95 -11.13 8.97
N VAL A 328 12.83 -11.35 8.28
CA VAL A 328 11.64 -10.51 8.39
C VAL A 328 10.41 -11.37 8.67
N ILE A 329 9.43 -10.83 9.40
CA ILE A 329 8.19 -11.54 9.71
C ILE A 329 7.39 -11.77 8.42
N ASP A 330 7.05 -13.04 8.16
CA ASP A 330 6.20 -13.48 7.05
C ASP A 330 4.78 -13.79 7.53
N ALA A 331 4.64 -14.51 8.64
CA ALA A 331 3.34 -14.96 9.15
C ALA A 331 3.32 -15.29 10.64
N LEU A 332 2.11 -15.45 11.16
CA LEU A 332 1.83 -16.22 12.38
C LEU A 332 1.13 -17.53 11.99
N GLU A 333 1.62 -18.64 12.52
CA GLU A 333 1.01 -19.97 12.37
C GLU A 333 0.39 -20.42 13.70
N PHE A 334 -0.91 -20.67 13.68
CA PHE A 334 -1.70 -21.17 14.81
C PHE A 334 -2.03 -22.65 14.57
N GLY A 335 -1.65 -23.53 15.49
CA GLY A 335 -1.96 -24.95 15.37
C GLY A 335 -3.04 -25.40 16.33
N PHE A 336 -4.11 -26.01 15.81
CA PHE A 336 -5.24 -26.55 16.58
C PHE A 336 -5.30 -28.08 16.50
N GLY A 337 -4.13 -28.72 16.37
CA GLY A 337 -3.99 -30.11 15.93
C GLY A 337 -3.97 -30.16 14.40
N ASP A 338 -4.94 -30.86 13.81
CA ASP A 338 -5.29 -30.78 12.39
C ASP A 338 -6.71 -30.22 12.27
N PRO A 339 -6.92 -28.96 11.82
CA PRO A 339 -6.05 -28.17 10.94
C PRO A 339 -5.14 -27.15 11.65
N ARG A 340 -4.20 -26.57 10.87
CA ARG A 340 -3.42 -25.37 11.21
C ARG A 340 -3.88 -24.18 10.36
N LEU A 341 -3.72 -22.98 10.91
CA LEU A 341 -4.02 -21.72 10.24
C LEU A 341 -2.74 -20.89 10.12
N ARG A 342 -2.48 -20.38 8.93
CA ARG A 342 -1.44 -19.37 8.68
C ARG A 342 -2.11 -18.03 8.39
N LEU A 343 -1.80 -17.02 9.18
CA LEU A 343 -2.15 -15.63 8.95
C LEU A 343 -0.89 -14.87 8.55
N ALA A 344 -0.82 -14.42 7.31
CA ALA A 344 0.39 -13.87 6.72
C ALA A 344 0.20 -12.51 6.09
N ASN A 345 1.32 -11.87 5.77
CA ASN A 345 1.31 -10.76 4.84
C ASN A 345 1.37 -11.28 3.39
N GLU A 346 0.35 -10.98 2.59
CA GLU A 346 0.42 -11.14 1.13
C GLU A 346 0.21 -9.78 0.46
N SER A 347 1.26 -9.26 -0.16
CA SER A 347 1.24 -7.97 -0.87
C SER A 347 0.73 -6.79 -0.03
N GLY A 348 1.00 -6.79 1.27
CA GLY A 348 0.59 -5.73 2.21
C GLY A 348 -0.75 -5.97 2.92
N HIS A 349 -1.42 -7.09 2.66
CA HIS A 349 -2.71 -7.41 3.25
C HIS A 349 -2.62 -8.66 4.12
N ASN A 350 -3.59 -8.85 5.03
CA ASN A 350 -3.74 -10.12 5.72
C ASN A 350 -4.20 -11.18 4.71
N ALA A 351 -3.58 -12.35 4.76
CA ALA A 351 -4.01 -13.52 4.01
C ALA A 351 -4.12 -14.73 4.94
N LEU A 352 -5.16 -15.52 4.72
CA LEU A 352 -5.45 -16.74 5.46
C LEU A 352 -5.22 -17.93 4.57
N SER A 353 -4.37 -18.85 5.01
CA SER A 353 -4.13 -20.12 4.34
C SER A 353 -3.99 -21.24 5.38
N GLY A 354 -3.94 -22.48 4.89
CA GLY A 354 -3.45 -23.59 5.70
C GLY A 354 -1.95 -23.46 6.01
N THR A 355 -1.27 -24.55 6.30
CA THR A 355 0.19 -24.51 6.47
C THR A 355 0.88 -24.02 5.20
N GLY A 356 1.83 -23.09 5.35
CA GLY A 356 2.76 -22.75 4.28
C GLY A 356 3.74 -23.90 3.98
N PRO A 357 4.62 -23.74 2.97
CA PRO A 357 5.65 -24.73 2.69
C PRO A 357 6.52 -25.02 3.94
N PRO A 358 7.12 -26.23 4.02
CA PRO A 358 8.01 -26.58 5.12
C PRO A 358 9.17 -25.59 5.25
N ALA A 359 9.77 -25.53 6.45
CA ALA A 359 10.93 -24.68 6.69
C ALA A 359 12.08 -25.09 5.76
N GLY A 360 12.80 -24.10 5.23
CA GLY A 360 13.93 -24.27 4.31
C GLY A 360 15.06 -23.30 4.66
N GLU A 361 16.15 -23.28 3.89
CA GLU A 361 17.31 -22.43 4.20
C GLU A 361 16.96 -20.92 4.30
N SER A 362 15.94 -20.47 3.59
CA SER A 362 15.43 -19.09 3.60
C SER A 362 14.15 -18.89 4.43
N ARG A 363 13.68 -19.88 5.19
CA ARG A 363 12.45 -19.78 6.00
C ARG A 363 12.58 -20.52 7.31
N ARG A 364 12.29 -19.85 8.43
CA ARG A 364 12.32 -20.45 9.77
C ARG A 364 11.03 -20.24 10.54
N ARG A 365 10.77 -21.16 11.47
CA ARG A 365 9.70 -21.06 12.46
C ARG A 365 10.31 -20.81 13.82
N VAL A 366 9.93 -19.71 14.45
CA VAL A 366 10.29 -19.37 15.82
C VAL A 366 9.11 -19.73 16.71
N ARG A 367 9.29 -20.81 17.48
CA ARG A 367 8.28 -21.33 18.39
C ARG A 367 8.07 -20.37 19.56
N ILE A 368 6.82 -19.95 19.77
CA ILE A 368 6.43 -19.22 20.97
C ILE A 368 6.08 -20.21 22.09
N ALA A 369 5.17 -21.15 21.79
CA ALA A 369 4.72 -22.20 22.71
C ALA A 369 4.16 -23.41 21.96
#